data_AF-A0A7K4DAC4-F1
#
_entry.id   AF-A0A7K4DAC4-F1
#
_cell.length_a   1.000
_cell.length_b   1.000
_cell.length_c   1.000
_cell.angle_alpha   90.00
_cell.angle_beta   90.00
_cell.angle_gamma   90.00
#
_symmetry.space_group_name_H-M   'P 1'
#
loop_
_entity.id
_entity.type
_entity.pdbx_description
1 polymer ?
#
loop_
_entity_poly.entity_id
_entity_poly.type
_entity_poly.pdbx_seq_one_letter_code
_entity_poly.pdbx_strand_id
1 'polypeptide(L)'
;ERGKPLHIFGVTGFPMLYALSYMGIETMDSWTYLVASIYKEYIHPQTLKRVRMRKTGKIPECDCFICKEFGMNDFLGATSVPQAYLAIHNLNIFLREMNLIKESISENNFDDLVNIKSKDNERIKKVCDYAKRHISNKNLQYRITEF
;
A
#
# COMPACT_ATOMS: atom_id res chain seq x y z
N GLU A 1 -29.18 -0.42 11.00
CA GLU A 1 -28.82 0.54 9.94
C GLU A 1 -27.30 0.63 9.85
N ARG A 2 -26.74 0.77 8.64
CA ARG A 2 -25.29 1.02 8.47
C ARG A 2 -25.03 2.44 8.98
N GLY A 3 -24.04 2.60 9.87
CA GLY A 3 -23.57 3.93 10.25
C GLY A 3 -23.04 4.70 9.03
N LYS A 4 -22.75 5.98 9.20
CA LYS A 4 -22.05 6.78 8.18
C LYS A 4 -20.69 6.14 7.86
N PRO A 5 -20.19 6.23 6.61
CA PRO A 5 -18.89 5.66 6.25
C PRO A 5 -17.77 6.27 7.08
N LEU A 6 -16.82 5.44 7.52
CA LEU A 6 -15.67 5.88 8.29
C LEU A 6 -14.51 6.25 7.37
N HIS A 7 -13.97 7.45 7.59
CA HIS A 7 -12.79 7.94 6.91
C HIS A 7 -11.61 8.03 7.88
N ILE A 8 -10.47 7.44 7.52
CA ILE A 8 -9.24 7.54 8.31
C ILE A 8 -8.27 8.49 7.62
N PHE A 9 -7.94 9.57 8.33
CA PHE A 9 -7.05 10.60 7.81
C PHE A 9 -5.56 10.19 7.87
N GLY A 10 -4.82 10.51 6.82
CA GLY A 10 -3.36 10.55 6.82
C GLY A 10 -2.70 9.19 6.96
N VAL A 11 -3.22 8.15 6.29
CA VAL A 11 -2.66 6.81 6.43
C VAL A 11 -1.30 6.72 5.75
N THR A 12 -0.29 6.33 6.54
CA THR A 12 1.07 6.20 6.08
C THR A 12 1.50 4.74 6.06
N GLY A 13 1.91 4.28 4.88
CA GLY A 13 2.49 2.95 4.67
C GLY A 13 1.49 1.81 4.51
N PHE A 14 1.93 0.79 3.79
CA PHE A 14 1.10 -0.34 3.39
C PHE A 14 0.64 -1.25 4.54
N PRO A 15 1.43 -1.57 5.59
CA PRO A 15 0.92 -2.39 6.68
C PRO A 15 -0.37 -1.84 7.28
N MET A 16 -0.48 -0.52 7.44
CA MET A 16 -1.69 0.10 7.99
C MET A 16 -2.87 -0.04 7.03
N LEU A 17 -2.65 0.03 5.71
CA LEU A 17 -3.67 -0.23 4.69
C LEU A 17 -4.32 -1.60 4.92
N TYR A 18 -3.50 -2.63 5.10
CA TYR A 18 -3.96 -3.99 5.37
C TYR A 18 -4.72 -4.12 6.71
N ALA A 19 -4.22 -3.51 7.79
CA ALA A 19 -4.89 -3.57 9.08
C ALA A 19 -6.26 -2.86 9.06
N LEU A 20 -6.34 -1.68 8.44
CA LEU A 20 -7.59 -0.90 8.34
C LEU A 20 -8.61 -1.61 7.47
N SER A 21 -8.18 -2.28 6.40
CA SER A 21 -9.05 -3.15 5.60
C SER A 21 -9.59 -4.32 6.43
N TYR A 22 -8.77 -4.92 7.30
CA TYR A 22 -9.22 -5.95 8.26
C TYR A 22 -10.29 -5.39 9.23
N MET A 23 -10.17 -4.11 9.61
CA MET A 23 -11.13 -3.41 10.48
C MET A 23 -12.41 -2.95 9.77
N GLY A 24 -12.52 -3.15 8.45
CA GLY A 24 -13.70 -2.74 7.68
C GLY A 24 -13.81 -1.24 7.44
N ILE A 25 -12.68 -0.50 7.44
CA ILE A 25 -12.66 0.93 7.11
C ILE A 25 -12.99 1.15 5.63
N GLU A 26 -13.92 2.06 5.33
CA GLU A 26 -14.38 2.30 3.95
C GLU A 26 -13.48 3.24 3.16
N THR A 27 -12.97 4.32 3.77
CA THR A 27 -12.17 5.32 3.04
C THR A 27 -10.98 5.83 3.84
N MET A 28 -9.98 6.31 3.12
CA MET A 28 -8.76 6.90 3.67
C MET A 28 -8.11 7.83 2.65
N ASP A 29 -7.28 8.75 3.12
CA ASP A 29 -6.40 9.54 2.28
C ASP A 29 -4.93 9.26 2.60
N SER A 30 -4.06 9.54 1.63
CA SER A 30 -2.61 9.45 1.82
C SER A 30 -1.89 10.43 0.91
N TRP A 31 -0.94 11.18 1.47
CA TRP A 31 0.03 11.97 0.70
C TRP A 31 1.38 11.27 0.61
N THR A 32 1.46 10.02 1.09
CA THR A 32 2.73 9.27 1.19
C THR A 32 3.42 9.14 -0.17
N TYR A 33 2.68 8.94 -1.25
CA TYR A 33 3.25 8.76 -2.58
C TYR A 33 4.04 9.99 -3.06
N LEU A 34 3.52 11.19 -2.77
CA LEU A 34 4.12 12.46 -3.11
C LEU A 34 5.24 12.83 -2.14
N VAL A 35 4.99 12.75 -0.83
CA VAL A 35 5.99 13.10 0.18
C VAL A 35 7.22 12.20 0.06
N ALA A 36 7.03 10.90 -0.16
CA ALA A 36 8.13 9.96 -0.40
C ALA A 36 8.97 10.37 -1.63
N SER A 37 8.34 10.84 -2.71
CA SER A 37 9.05 11.20 -3.93
C SER A 37 9.96 12.43 -3.75
N ILE A 38 9.53 13.40 -2.92
CA ILE A 38 10.33 14.57 -2.55
C ILE A 38 11.64 14.14 -1.88
N TYR A 39 11.57 13.14 -1.01
CA TYR A 39 12.72 12.54 -0.32
C TYR A 39 13.47 11.47 -1.15
N LYS A 40 13.17 11.36 -2.46
CA LYS A 40 13.76 10.36 -3.38
C LYS A 40 13.58 8.93 -2.86
N GLU A 41 12.44 8.67 -2.21
CA GLU A 41 12.02 7.36 -1.76
C GLU A 41 11.10 6.73 -2.81
N TYR A 42 11.49 5.52 -3.21
CA TYR A 42 10.76 4.66 -4.12
C TYR A 42 10.04 3.60 -3.29
N ILE A 43 8.75 3.37 -3.56
CA ILE A 43 8.00 2.29 -2.94
C ILE A 43 8.31 1.01 -3.71
N HIS A 44 8.95 0.06 -3.03
CA HIS A 44 9.31 -1.23 -3.63
C HIS A 44 8.04 -2.04 -3.99
N PRO A 45 7.84 -2.46 -5.25
CA PRO A 45 6.63 -3.16 -5.72
C PRO A 45 6.27 -4.42 -4.95
N GLN A 46 7.28 -5.20 -4.57
CA GLN A 46 7.11 -6.45 -3.83
C GLN A 46 7.04 -6.25 -2.30
N THR A 47 8.07 -5.64 -1.70
CA THR A 47 8.14 -5.49 -0.24
C THR A 47 7.26 -4.38 0.32
N LEU A 48 6.75 -3.48 -0.53
CA LEU A 48 5.95 -2.31 -0.15
C LEU A 48 6.64 -1.36 0.85
N LYS A 49 7.97 -1.46 0.93
CA LYS A 49 8.81 -0.59 1.76
C LYS A 49 9.28 0.60 0.94
N ARG A 50 9.38 1.74 1.60
CA ARG A 50 10.06 2.92 1.05
C ARG A 50 11.56 2.67 1.07
N VAL A 51 12.21 2.80 -0.08
CA VAL A 51 13.64 2.61 -0.24
C VAL A 51 14.25 3.82 -0.92
N ARG A 52 15.43 4.24 -0.47
CA ARG A 52 16.19 5.29 -1.16
C ARG A 52 16.94 4.65 -2.32
N MET A 53 16.56 4.99 -3.55
CA MET A 53 17.11 4.33 -4.75
C MET A 53 18.64 4.41 -4.80
N ARG A 54 19.24 5.55 -4.41
CA ARG A 54 20.72 5.68 -4.35
C ARG A 54 21.41 4.61 -3.51
N LYS A 55 20.73 4.03 -2.51
CA LYS A 55 21.27 2.96 -1.67
C LYS A 55 21.09 1.56 -2.28
N THR A 56 20.08 1.35 -3.12
CA THR A 56 19.80 0.03 -3.70
C THR A 56 20.61 -0.24 -4.96
N GLY A 57 21.02 0.81 -5.69
CA GLY A 57 21.84 0.71 -6.90
C GLY A 57 21.12 0.11 -8.13
N LYS A 58 19.91 -0.43 -7.95
CA LYS A 58 19.06 -0.99 -9.01
C LYS A 58 17.59 -0.67 -8.78
N ILE A 59 16.85 -0.56 -9.89
CA ILE A 59 15.39 -0.53 -9.91
C ILE A 59 14.90 -1.99 -9.77
N PRO A 60 14.02 -2.30 -8.81
CA PRO A 60 13.40 -3.62 -8.73
C PRO A 60 12.43 -3.83 -9.89
N GLU A 61 12.10 -5.10 -10.18
CA GLU A 61 11.11 -5.41 -11.20
C GLU A 61 9.76 -4.74 -10.88
N CYS A 62 9.26 -4.00 -11.86
CA CYS A 62 8.02 -3.24 -11.78
C CYS A 62 7.38 -3.16 -13.16
N ASP A 63 6.07 -3.39 -13.21
CA ASP A 63 5.24 -3.42 -14.41
C ASP A 63 4.53 -2.08 -14.70
N CYS A 64 4.71 -1.05 -13.85
CA CYS A 64 4.13 0.26 -14.06
C CYS A 64 4.74 0.95 -15.29
N PHE A 65 3.96 1.79 -15.96
CA PHE A 65 4.40 2.47 -17.19
C PHE A 65 5.64 3.34 -16.98
N ILE A 66 5.79 3.95 -15.79
CA ILE A 66 6.98 4.72 -15.43
C ILE A 66 8.24 3.83 -15.39
N CYS A 67 8.20 2.66 -14.76
CA CYS A 67 9.37 1.78 -14.67
C CYS A 67 9.68 1.04 -15.98
N LYS A 68 8.73 0.98 -16.92
CA LYS A 68 8.95 0.45 -18.28
C LYS A 68 9.69 1.44 -19.18
N GLU A 69 9.53 2.73 -18.95
CA GLU A 69 10.11 3.80 -19.78
C GLU A 69 11.39 4.40 -19.19
N PHE A 70 11.48 4.50 -17.87
CA PHE A 70 12.52 5.27 -17.19
C PHE A 70 13.51 4.39 -16.41
N GLY A 71 14.77 4.81 -16.41
CA GLY A 71 15.88 4.17 -15.72
C GLY A 71 16.29 4.87 -14.43
N MET A 72 17.35 4.36 -13.80
CA MET A 72 17.81 4.82 -12.48
C MET A 72 18.13 6.32 -12.46
N ASN A 73 18.79 6.82 -13.50
CA ASN A 73 19.23 8.21 -13.57
C ASN A 73 18.04 9.18 -13.68
N ASP A 74 16.95 8.76 -14.32
CA ASP A 74 15.72 9.55 -14.47
C ASP A 74 15.02 9.80 -13.13
N PHE A 75 15.13 8.88 -12.18
CA PHE A 75 14.58 9.04 -10.83
C PHE A 75 15.49 9.84 -9.89
N LEU A 76 16.80 9.93 -10.18
CA LEU A 76 17.80 10.50 -9.29
C LEU A 76 18.19 11.95 -9.59
N GLY A 77 17.70 12.51 -10.70
CA GLY A 77 17.99 13.88 -11.11
C GLY A 77 17.60 14.93 -10.05
N ALA A 78 18.25 16.09 -10.12
CA ALA A 78 18.14 17.16 -9.14
C ALA A 78 16.93 18.10 -9.34
N THR A 79 16.11 17.88 -10.38
CA THR A 79 14.93 18.70 -10.69
C THR A 79 13.65 18.09 -10.12
N SER A 80 12.53 18.79 -10.31
CA SER A 80 11.18 18.32 -9.95
C SER A 80 10.68 17.17 -10.82
N VAL A 81 11.15 17.05 -12.07
CA VAL A 81 10.71 16.02 -13.02
C VAL A 81 10.95 14.59 -12.47
N PRO A 82 12.16 14.23 -11.99
CA PRO A 82 12.39 12.96 -11.29
C PRO A 82 11.47 12.70 -10.09
N GLN A 83 11.10 13.75 -9.34
CA GLN A 83 10.18 13.62 -8.20
C GLN A 83 8.75 13.33 -8.68
N ALA A 84 8.35 13.89 -9.83
CA ALA A 84 7.06 13.57 -10.45
C ALA A 84 7.02 12.10 -10.90
N TYR A 85 8.08 11.60 -11.56
CA TYR A 85 8.17 10.18 -11.94
C TYR A 85 8.09 9.24 -10.72
N LEU A 86 8.83 9.55 -9.65
CA LEU A 86 8.74 8.82 -8.40
C LEU A 86 7.33 8.88 -7.78
N ALA A 87 6.68 10.04 -7.81
CA ALA A 87 5.32 10.20 -7.27
C ALA A 87 4.31 9.35 -8.04
N ILE A 88 4.40 9.33 -9.38
CA ILE A 88 3.51 8.55 -10.24
C ILE A 88 3.73 7.05 -10.02
N HIS A 89 4.99 6.61 -9.96
CA HIS A 89 5.31 5.22 -9.60
C HIS A 89 4.73 4.87 -8.23
N ASN A 90 5.02 5.67 -7.21
CA ASN A 90 4.57 5.44 -5.84
C ASN A 90 3.04 5.37 -5.76
N LEU A 91 2.34 6.25 -6.47
CA LEU A 91 0.88 6.27 -6.56
C LEU A 91 0.36 5.01 -7.25
N ASN A 92 0.98 4.56 -8.34
CA ASN A 92 0.59 3.35 -9.04
C ASN A 92 0.68 2.12 -8.14
N ILE A 93 1.76 1.98 -7.34
CA ILE A 93 1.88 0.87 -6.37
C ILE A 93 0.78 0.95 -5.30
N PHE A 94 0.49 2.15 -4.78
CA PHE A 94 -0.61 2.35 -3.83
C PHE A 94 -1.97 1.92 -4.41
N LEU A 95 -2.30 2.38 -5.62
CA LEU A 95 -3.57 2.07 -6.28
C LEU A 95 -3.70 0.58 -6.58
N ARG A 96 -2.63 -0.04 -7.10
CA ARG A 96 -2.61 -1.48 -7.37
C ARG A 96 -2.84 -2.28 -6.11
N GLU A 97 -2.16 -1.93 -5.02
CA GLU A 97 -2.31 -2.65 -3.76
C GLU A 97 -3.71 -2.48 -3.17
N MET A 98 -4.30 -1.28 -3.27
CA MET A 98 -5.69 -1.06 -2.85
C MET A 98 -6.69 -1.89 -3.66
N ASN A 99 -6.50 -2.01 -4.98
CA ASN A 99 -7.37 -2.84 -5.82
C ASN A 99 -7.22 -4.32 -5.45
N LEU A 100 -5.99 -4.80 -5.29
CA LEU A 100 -5.73 -6.18 -4.87
C LEU A 100 -6.38 -6.51 -3.52
N ILE A 101 -6.31 -5.58 -2.55
CA ILE A 101 -6.99 -5.73 -1.26
C ILE A 101 -8.50 -5.80 -1.45
N LYS A 102 -9.11 -4.90 -2.26
CA LYS A 102 -10.55 -4.92 -2.52
C LYS A 102 -11.01 -6.20 -3.18
N GLU A 103 -10.32 -6.65 -4.22
CA GLU A 103 -10.57 -7.90 -4.94
C GLU A 103 -10.52 -9.08 -3.96
N SER A 104 -9.44 -9.17 -3.17
CA SER A 104 -9.27 -10.28 -2.23
C SER A 104 -10.33 -10.35 -1.12
N ILE A 105 -10.81 -9.18 -0.66
CA ILE A 105 -11.93 -9.11 0.29
C ILE A 105 -13.22 -9.58 -0.38
N SER A 106 -13.48 -9.17 -1.63
CA SER A 106 -14.67 -9.59 -2.37
C SER A 106 -14.70 -11.11 -2.64
N GLU A 107 -13.52 -11.71 -2.83
CA GLU A 107 -13.34 -13.15 -3.09
C GLU A 107 -13.17 -14.00 -1.82
N ASN A 108 -13.27 -13.41 -0.62
CA ASN A 108 -13.05 -14.08 0.66
C ASN A 108 -11.65 -14.71 0.83
N ASN A 109 -10.63 -14.18 0.17
CA ASN A 109 -9.25 -14.69 0.20
C ASN A 109 -8.23 -13.68 0.78
N PHE A 110 -8.71 -12.64 1.49
CA PHE A 110 -7.86 -11.60 2.07
C PHE A 110 -6.77 -12.15 3.02
N ASP A 111 -7.05 -13.22 3.76
CA ASP A 111 -6.07 -13.86 4.64
C ASP A 111 -4.91 -14.50 3.86
N ASP A 112 -5.19 -15.07 2.69
CA ASP A 112 -4.17 -15.62 1.80
C ASP A 112 -3.31 -14.50 1.22
N LEU A 113 -3.92 -13.38 0.82
CA LEU A 113 -3.20 -12.19 0.38
C LEU A 113 -2.25 -11.70 1.48
N VAL A 114 -2.72 -11.57 2.72
CA VAL A 114 -1.90 -11.19 3.88
C VAL A 114 -0.73 -12.17 4.05
N ASN A 115 -0.97 -13.47 3.98
CA ASN A 115 0.07 -14.49 4.12
C ASN A 115 1.13 -14.40 3.02
N ILE A 116 0.72 -14.20 1.76
CA ILE A 116 1.63 -14.01 0.62
C ILE A 116 2.50 -12.78 0.84
N LYS A 117 1.88 -11.62 1.11
CA LYS A 117 2.57 -10.33 1.25
C LYS A 117 3.48 -10.27 2.47
N SER A 118 3.17 -11.04 3.49
CA SER A 118 3.97 -11.12 4.72
C SER A 118 5.30 -11.83 4.54
N LYS A 119 5.47 -12.63 3.47
CA LYS A 119 6.78 -13.21 3.11
C LYS A 119 7.81 -12.12 2.80
N ASP A 120 7.37 -11.02 2.19
CA ASP A 120 8.23 -9.90 1.80
C ASP A 120 8.19 -8.74 2.80
N ASN A 121 7.11 -8.65 3.58
CA ASN A 121 6.92 -7.61 4.59
C ASN A 121 6.18 -8.14 5.83
N GLU A 122 6.94 -8.73 6.75
CA GLU A 122 6.44 -9.26 8.03
C GLU A 122 5.61 -8.26 8.87
N ARG A 123 5.76 -6.94 8.66
CA ARG A 123 4.96 -5.94 9.37
C ARG A 123 3.49 -6.04 9.03
N ILE A 124 3.14 -6.49 7.80
CA ILE A 124 1.75 -6.68 7.36
C ILE A 124 1.06 -7.70 8.26
N LYS A 125 1.64 -8.90 8.42
CA LYS A 125 1.12 -9.91 9.35
C LYS A 125 0.98 -9.38 10.77
N LYS A 126 2.03 -8.73 11.29
CA LYS A 126 2.03 -8.22 12.67
C LYS A 126 0.86 -7.27 12.95
N VAL A 127 0.57 -6.34 12.04
CA VAL A 127 -0.53 -5.38 12.24
C VAL A 127 -1.89 -5.99 11.95
N CYS A 128 -2.02 -6.92 11.00
CA CYS A 128 -3.26 -7.66 10.76
C CYS A 128 -3.60 -8.57 11.95
N ASP A 129 -2.63 -9.29 12.51
CA ASP A 129 -2.82 -10.12 13.70
C ASP A 129 -3.24 -9.27 14.90
N TYR A 130 -2.68 -8.06 15.03
CA TYR A 130 -3.12 -7.12 16.04
C TYR A 130 -4.57 -6.68 15.82
N ALA A 131 -4.94 -6.29 14.59
CA ALA A 131 -6.31 -5.90 14.25
C ALA A 131 -7.31 -7.04 14.50
N LYS A 132 -7.00 -8.26 14.03
CA LYS A 132 -7.75 -9.50 14.27
C LYS A 132 -8.15 -9.68 15.72
N ARG A 133 -7.17 -9.61 16.63
CA ARG A 133 -7.41 -9.80 18.08
C ARG A 133 -8.40 -8.80 18.65
N HIS A 134 -8.42 -7.57 18.14
CA HIS A 134 -9.30 -6.50 18.64
C HIS A 134 -10.68 -6.51 17.98
N ILE A 135 -10.80 -7.12 16.79
CA ILE A 135 -12.08 -7.33 16.10
C ILE A 135 -12.75 -8.60 16.61
N SER A 136 -12.04 -9.71 16.78
CA SER A 136 -12.61 -10.96 17.33
C SER A 136 -13.15 -10.80 18.75
N ASN A 137 -12.60 -9.86 19.53
CA ASN A 137 -13.09 -9.52 20.88
C ASN A 137 -14.35 -8.64 20.88
N LYS A 138 -14.81 -8.15 19.73
CA LYS A 138 -16.04 -7.37 19.56
C LYS A 138 -16.78 -7.93 18.37
N ASN A 139 -17.83 -8.74 18.53
CA ASN A 139 -18.72 -9.26 17.47
C ASN A 139 -18.90 -8.35 16.22
N LEU A 140 -17.88 -8.28 15.36
CA LEU A 140 -17.83 -7.51 14.13
C LEU A 140 -17.75 -8.57 13.06
N GLN A 141 -18.91 -9.16 12.85
CA GLN A 141 -19.19 -10.04 11.75
C GLN A 141 -18.82 -9.28 10.48
N TYR A 142 -17.82 -9.79 9.75
CA TYR A 142 -17.48 -9.36 8.40
C TYR A 142 -18.74 -9.27 7.56
N ARG A 143 -19.31 -8.06 7.43
CA ARG A 143 -20.44 -7.80 6.55
C ARG A 143 -19.89 -7.41 5.20
N ILE A 144 -19.43 -8.44 4.49
CA ILE A 144 -19.20 -8.41 3.05
C ILE A 144 -20.47 -7.86 2.41
N THR A 145 -20.36 -6.77 1.66
CA THR A 145 -21.36 -6.40 0.66
C THR A 145 -20.66 -5.67 -0.47
N GLU A 146 -20.64 -6.36 -1.61
CA GLU A 146 -20.72 -5.91 -3.00
C GLU A 146 -20.55 -4.40 -3.25
N PHE A 147 -19.58 -4.09 -4.12
CA PHE A 147 -19.46 -2.79 -4.79
C PHE A 147 -20.55 -2.61 -5.85
#